data_AF-A0A1X1U3Y3-F1
#
_entry.id   AF-A0A1X1U3Y3-F1
#
_cell.length_a   1.000
_cell.length_b   1.000
_cell.length_c   1.000
_cell.angle_alpha   90.00
_cell.angle_beta   90.00
_cell.angle_gamma   90.00
#
_symmetry.space_group_name_H-M   'P 1'
#
loop_
_entity.id
_entity.type
_entity.pdbx_description
1 polymer ?
#
loop_
_entity_poly.entity_id
_entity_poly.type
_entity_poly.pdbx_seq_one_letter_code
_entity_poly.pdbx_strand_id
1 'polypeptide(L)'
;MIRPAGALLVAVGVLAGCSPEPAQPLLPDRLAEQVTGAAMLVHLQRLQEIADGHQGNRADGTPGFDASADYVANALRDRGFEVTTPELTRLDTTSPGRPTLTVGSIGYPVDQASLLVRTPAGGVSGPVIRPARPSGCAAADYPTDMPRGAVAVVGDADCSVVVKQDAAAQRGAEALVVVSPPSRAGAPAGLFPPDYYDQLTMPVAVAGRDADGALRRATGRVKLVLDGETVKTTSRNILAQTKTGSERDVVVVGSHLDGARGGPGINNNGTGVAAVLETALQLGPQPEVANAVRFAFWGAAEQGLGGSSDYVFGLDRDQLNDIALYLDFDMLASPNPGYFTYDGDQSALPSRDIAASDVPLGSAGIERTLAGYLNLAGVRPADMPLTSDTDYSPFLVAGVPVGGITTGASALKTAAQARLWGGTAGAAFDPNYRGPGDTVEHIDQGVLELTGAAAAFAVAHYAQSIGGPNGVPARDKRQRAPLGP
;
A
#
# COMPACT_ATOMS: atom_id res chain seq x y z
N MET A 1 56.58 -79.95 -38.95
CA MET A 1 55.85 -78.93 -39.72
C MET A 1 54.57 -78.62 -38.97
N ILE A 2 54.54 -77.48 -38.28
CA ILE A 2 53.52 -77.05 -37.32
C ILE A 2 52.51 -76.16 -38.06
N ARG A 3 51.22 -76.44 -37.94
CA ARG A 3 50.12 -75.56 -38.40
C ARG A 3 49.79 -74.56 -37.28
N PRO A 4 49.66 -73.25 -37.54
CA PRO A 4 49.14 -72.32 -36.55
C PRO A 4 47.61 -72.19 -36.69
N ALA A 5 46.92 -72.27 -35.56
CA ALA A 5 45.52 -71.90 -35.41
C ALA A 5 45.43 -70.37 -35.23
N GLY A 6 44.63 -69.70 -36.06
CA GLY A 6 44.35 -68.27 -35.93
C GLY A 6 43.33 -68.02 -34.82
N ALA A 7 43.71 -67.21 -33.84
CA ALA A 7 42.81 -66.73 -32.79
C ALA A 7 42.01 -65.53 -33.31
N LEU A 8 40.68 -65.63 -33.26
CA LEU A 8 39.73 -64.58 -33.58
C LEU A 8 39.55 -63.70 -32.33
N LEU A 9 40.09 -62.48 -32.34
CA LEU A 9 39.86 -61.46 -31.31
C LEU A 9 38.49 -60.81 -31.55
N VAL A 10 37.52 -61.12 -30.68
CA VAL A 10 36.24 -60.39 -30.61
C VAL A 10 36.47 -59.14 -29.77
N ALA A 11 36.50 -57.98 -30.43
CA ALA A 11 36.51 -56.68 -29.77
C ALA A 11 35.09 -56.37 -29.25
N VAL A 12 34.93 -56.38 -27.92
CA VAL A 12 33.72 -55.86 -27.27
C VAL A 12 33.85 -54.34 -27.22
N GLY A 13 33.14 -53.66 -28.11
CA GLY A 13 32.99 -52.21 -28.05
C GLY A 13 32.07 -51.82 -26.89
N VAL A 14 32.65 -51.22 -25.85
CA VAL A 14 31.89 -50.56 -24.79
C VAL A 14 31.29 -49.28 -25.38
N LEU A 15 30.00 -49.32 -25.71
CA LEU A 15 29.22 -48.12 -25.99
C LEU A 15 29.00 -47.39 -24.67
N ALA A 16 29.85 -46.42 -24.36
CA ALA A 16 29.56 -45.41 -23.35
C ALA A 16 28.39 -44.56 -23.86
N GLY A 17 27.17 -44.92 -23.43
CA GLY A 17 25.99 -44.10 -23.67
C GLY A 17 26.17 -42.76 -22.96
N CYS A 18 26.27 -41.68 -23.73
CA CYS A 18 26.02 -40.34 -23.22
C CYS A 18 24.55 -40.27 -22.78
N SER A 19 24.28 -40.48 -21.51
CA SER A 19 23.00 -40.06 -20.94
C SER A 19 22.92 -38.53 -21.11
N PRO A 20 21.91 -37.98 -21.81
CA PRO A 20 21.73 -36.54 -21.83
C PRO A 20 21.55 -36.06 -20.38
N GLU A 21 22.34 -35.07 -20.00
CA GLU A 21 22.18 -34.36 -18.73
C GLU A 21 20.72 -33.89 -18.64
N PRO A 22 20.02 -34.08 -17.50
CA PRO A 22 18.63 -33.65 -17.38
C PRO A 22 18.53 -32.17 -17.75
N ALA A 23 17.60 -31.83 -18.66
CA ALA A 23 17.35 -30.45 -19.01
C ALA A 23 17.04 -29.65 -17.73
N GLN A 24 17.75 -28.54 -17.52
CA GLN A 24 17.49 -27.71 -16.35
C GLN A 24 16.04 -27.18 -16.42
N PRO A 25 15.31 -27.18 -15.29
CA PRO A 25 13.97 -26.59 -15.23
C PRO A 25 13.99 -25.14 -15.73
N LEU A 26 12.89 -24.72 -16.34
CA LEU A 26 12.70 -23.33 -16.73
C LEU A 26 12.81 -22.43 -15.50
N LEU A 27 13.22 -21.17 -15.68
CA LEU A 27 13.41 -20.24 -14.57
C LEU A 27 12.19 -20.13 -13.63
N PRO A 28 10.93 -20.11 -14.13
CA PRO A 28 9.76 -20.04 -13.26
C PRO A 28 9.64 -21.23 -12.32
N ASP A 29 9.78 -22.45 -12.84
CA ASP A 29 9.71 -23.68 -12.04
C ASP A 29 10.86 -23.74 -11.03
N ARG A 30 12.07 -23.42 -11.48
CA ARG A 30 13.27 -23.41 -10.62
C ARG A 30 13.15 -22.40 -9.49
N LEU A 31 12.70 -21.18 -9.77
CA LEU A 31 12.58 -20.15 -8.75
C LEU A 31 11.47 -20.50 -7.75
N ALA A 32 10.36 -21.05 -8.23
CA ALA A 32 9.29 -21.57 -7.38
C ALA A 32 9.77 -22.69 -6.44
N GLU A 33 10.61 -23.60 -6.92
CA GLU A 33 11.23 -24.65 -6.10
C GLU A 33 12.23 -24.10 -5.05
N GLN A 34 12.87 -22.97 -5.33
CA GLN A 34 13.85 -22.35 -4.42
C GLN A 34 13.20 -21.52 -3.31
N VAL A 35 12.03 -20.91 -3.57
CA VAL A 35 11.28 -20.12 -2.58
C VAL A 35 10.44 -21.05 -1.72
N THR A 36 11.08 -21.65 -0.72
CA THR A 36 10.46 -22.66 0.17
C THR A 36 9.75 -22.04 1.37
N GLY A 37 8.74 -22.74 1.90
CA GLY A 37 8.08 -22.38 3.16
C GLY A 37 9.07 -22.20 4.32
N ALA A 38 10.08 -23.07 4.41
CA ALA A 38 11.11 -22.99 5.43
C ALA A 38 11.99 -21.74 5.33
N ALA A 39 12.38 -21.34 4.11
CA ALA A 39 13.16 -20.11 3.91
C ALA A 39 12.34 -18.86 4.26
N MET A 40 11.08 -18.81 3.83
CA MET A 40 10.17 -17.71 4.20
C MET A 40 9.91 -17.66 5.70
N LEU A 41 9.80 -18.81 6.38
CA LEU A 41 9.61 -18.85 7.83
C LEU A 41 10.77 -18.21 8.60
N VAL A 42 12.00 -18.26 8.08
CA VAL A 42 13.15 -17.55 8.67
C VAL A 42 12.91 -16.04 8.65
N HIS A 43 12.40 -15.50 7.55
CA HIS A 43 12.03 -14.08 7.46
C HIS A 43 10.88 -13.74 8.43
N LEU A 44 9.86 -14.58 8.53
CA LEU A 44 8.73 -14.36 9.45
C LEU A 44 9.16 -14.38 10.92
N GLN A 45 10.02 -15.32 11.31
CA GLN A 45 10.61 -15.35 12.64
C GLN A 45 11.41 -14.08 12.91
N ARG A 46 12.18 -13.60 11.93
CA ARG A 46 12.93 -12.34 12.10
C ARG A 46 12.02 -11.13 12.26
N LEU A 47 10.92 -11.06 11.52
CA LEU A 47 9.92 -9.99 11.67
C LEU A 47 9.19 -10.08 13.02
N GLN A 48 8.90 -11.29 13.51
CA GLN A 48 8.35 -11.51 14.85
C GLN A 48 9.32 -11.05 15.94
N GLU A 49 10.59 -11.42 15.87
CA GLU A 49 11.61 -10.96 16.81
C GLU A 49 11.72 -9.43 16.84
N ILE A 50 11.63 -8.80 15.66
CA ILE A 50 11.62 -7.34 15.55
C ILE A 50 10.38 -6.77 16.24
N ALA A 51 9.18 -7.32 15.97
CA ALA A 51 7.97 -6.87 16.62
C ALA A 51 8.07 -7.02 18.15
N ASP A 52 8.49 -8.17 18.65
CA ASP A 52 8.65 -8.47 20.09
C ASP A 52 9.63 -7.50 20.76
N GLY A 53 10.74 -7.20 20.08
CA GLY A 53 11.73 -6.21 20.53
C GLY A 53 11.21 -4.76 20.56
N HIS A 54 10.08 -4.48 19.91
CA HIS A 54 9.49 -3.15 19.75
C HIS A 54 8.01 -3.11 20.15
N GLN A 55 7.69 -3.66 21.34
CA GLN A 55 6.34 -3.61 21.94
C GLN A 55 5.28 -4.42 21.17
N GLY A 56 5.70 -5.51 20.52
CA GLY A 56 4.83 -6.39 19.76
C GLY A 56 4.31 -5.79 18.46
N ASN A 57 5.02 -4.81 17.88
CA ASN A 57 4.51 -4.05 16.76
C ASN A 57 5.60 -3.59 15.77
N ARG A 58 5.19 -3.46 14.50
CA ARG A 58 5.99 -2.99 13.37
C ARG A 58 5.15 -2.13 12.42
N ALA A 59 4.20 -1.40 13.00
CA ALA A 59 3.39 -0.43 12.27
C ALA A 59 4.22 0.77 11.86
N ASP A 60 3.77 1.43 10.80
CA ASP A 60 4.40 2.64 10.29
C ASP A 60 4.63 3.69 11.40
N GLY A 61 5.76 4.38 11.29
CA GLY A 61 6.18 5.37 12.28
C GLY A 61 6.65 4.83 13.62
N THR A 62 6.73 3.50 13.78
CA THR A 62 7.27 2.89 15.00
C THR A 62 8.73 2.44 14.80
N PRO A 63 9.52 2.35 15.87
CA PRO A 63 10.86 1.76 15.79
C PRO A 63 10.89 0.32 15.25
N GLY A 64 9.80 -0.45 15.42
CA GLY A 64 9.68 -1.79 14.86
C GLY A 64 9.56 -1.80 13.34
N PHE A 65 8.92 -0.79 12.75
CA PHE A 65 8.93 -0.58 11.30
C PHE A 65 10.33 -0.24 10.81
N ASP A 66 11.03 0.70 11.46
CA ASP A 66 12.38 1.08 11.07
C ASP A 66 13.34 -0.12 11.08
N ALA A 67 13.27 -0.95 12.12
CA ALA A 67 14.05 -2.18 12.23
C ALA A 67 13.66 -3.23 11.16
N SER A 68 12.37 -3.32 10.79
CA SER A 68 11.92 -4.17 9.68
C SER A 68 12.47 -3.69 8.33
N ALA A 69 12.46 -2.37 8.10
CA ALA A 69 12.99 -1.75 6.90
C ALA A 69 14.51 -1.94 6.77
N ASP A 70 15.25 -1.77 7.86
CA ASP A 70 16.68 -2.04 7.90
C ASP A 70 16.98 -3.52 7.61
N TYR A 71 16.19 -4.44 8.17
CA TYR A 71 16.35 -5.87 7.91
C TYR A 71 16.21 -6.21 6.42
N VAL A 72 15.12 -5.78 5.79
CA VAL A 72 14.85 -6.03 4.37
C VAL A 72 15.92 -5.38 3.49
N ALA A 73 16.24 -4.10 3.74
CA ALA A 73 17.23 -3.37 2.97
C ALA A 73 18.63 -4.02 3.08
N ASN A 74 19.03 -4.48 4.26
CA ASN A 74 20.32 -5.12 4.46
C ASN A 74 20.37 -6.51 3.81
N ALA A 75 19.30 -7.32 3.92
CA ALA A 75 19.23 -8.61 3.23
C ALA A 75 19.43 -8.47 1.71
N LEU A 76 18.80 -7.46 1.09
CA LEU A 76 18.97 -7.16 -0.32
C LEU A 76 20.38 -6.66 -0.67
N ARG A 77 20.95 -5.76 0.15
CA ARG A 77 22.32 -5.25 -0.04
C ARG A 77 23.36 -6.35 0.08
N ASP A 78 23.22 -7.24 1.07
CA ASP A 78 24.10 -8.38 1.28
C ASP A 78 24.07 -9.36 0.10
N ARG A 79 22.94 -9.41 -0.61
CA ARG A 79 22.79 -10.17 -1.86
C ARG A 79 23.35 -9.47 -3.10
N GLY A 80 23.74 -8.20 -2.98
CA GLY A 80 24.37 -7.40 -4.04
C GLY A 80 23.41 -6.51 -4.84
N PHE A 81 22.19 -6.32 -4.37
CA PHE A 81 21.28 -5.31 -4.94
C PHE A 81 21.74 -3.90 -4.60
N GLU A 82 21.47 -2.97 -5.51
CA GLU A 82 21.45 -1.55 -5.18
C GLU A 82 20.07 -1.24 -4.58
N VAL A 83 20.07 -0.68 -3.37
CA VAL A 83 18.85 -0.45 -2.58
C VAL A 83 18.68 1.03 -2.30
N THR A 84 17.55 1.59 -2.72
CA THR A 84 17.11 2.94 -2.39
C THR A 84 16.00 2.92 -1.37
N THR A 85 16.00 3.87 -0.43
CA THR A 85 14.98 3.98 0.61
C THR A 85 14.35 5.38 0.62
N PRO A 86 13.48 5.71 -0.36
CA PRO A 86 12.86 7.03 -0.40
C PRO A 86 11.97 7.22 0.82
N GLU A 87 12.13 8.36 1.48
CA GLU A 87 11.35 8.74 2.66
C GLU A 87 10.07 9.48 2.24
N LEU A 88 9.00 9.27 3.01
CA LEU A 88 7.75 9.99 2.89
C LEU A 88 7.32 10.51 4.26
N THR A 89 6.74 11.70 4.27
CA THR A 89 6.14 12.28 5.49
C THR A 89 4.63 12.05 5.46
N ARG A 90 4.10 11.59 6.58
CA ARG A 90 2.67 11.36 6.81
C ARG A 90 2.20 12.08 8.05
N LEU A 91 0.89 12.28 8.11
CA LEU A 91 0.21 12.82 9.27
C LEU A 91 -0.48 11.67 10.01
N ASP A 92 -0.08 11.46 11.25
CA ASP A 92 -0.64 10.43 12.12
C ASP A 92 -1.47 11.09 13.23
N THR A 93 -2.77 10.81 13.24
CA THR A 93 -3.67 11.34 14.27
C THR A 93 -3.63 10.42 15.48
N THR A 94 -2.78 10.76 16.44
CA THR A 94 -2.56 9.99 17.67
C THR A 94 -3.71 10.16 18.66
N SER A 95 -4.45 11.27 18.58
CA SER A 95 -5.69 11.47 19.32
C SER A 95 -6.70 12.25 18.48
N PRO A 96 -7.89 11.70 18.17
CA PRO A 96 -8.88 12.40 17.37
C PRO A 96 -9.48 13.64 18.07
N GLY A 97 -9.30 13.75 19.40
CA GLY A 97 -9.89 14.82 20.19
C GLY A 97 -11.42 14.85 20.11
N ARG A 98 -12.01 15.99 20.49
CA ARG A 98 -13.42 16.33 20.26
C ARG A 98 -13.54 17.80 19.81
N PRO A 99 -13.09 18.13 18.58
CA PRO A 99 -13.13 19.51 18.11
C PRO A 99 -14.54 20.07 18.15
N THR A 100 -14.72 21.19 18.86
CA THR A 100 -16.03 21.75 19.18
C THR A 100 -16.00 23.26 19.10
N LEU A 101 -17.01 23.83 18.43
CA LEU A 101 -17.35 25.24 18.49
C LEU A 101 -18.58 25.44 19.39
N THR A 102 -18.43 26.17 20.48
CA THR A 102 -19.52 26.51 21.40
C THR A 102 -20.03 27.91 21.14
N VAL A 103 -21.34 28.03 20.88
CA VAL A 103 -22.06 29.29 20.74
C VAL A 103 -23.13 29.36 21.84
N GLY A 104 -23.00 30.33 22.75
CA GLY A 104 -23.81 30.36 23.97
C GLY A 104 -23.51 29.14 24.85
N SER A 105 -24.52 28.32 25.14
CA SER A 105 -24.38 27.07 25.91
C SER A 105 -24.39 25.80 25.05
N ILE A 106 -24.45 25.94 23.71
CA ILE A 106 -24.59 24.82 22.78
C ILE A 106 -23.26 24.58 22.09
N GLY A 107 -22.75 23.34 22.17
CA GLY A 107 -21.58 22.88 21.43
C GLY A 107 -21.97 22.28 20.09
N TYR A 108 -21.24 22.65 19.04
CA TYR A 108 -21.38 22.13 17.69
C TYR A 108 -20.09 21.42 17.29
N PRO A 109 -20.16 20.18 16.76
CA PRO A 109 -18.99 19.53 16.21
C PRO A 109 -18.46 20.33 15.01
N VAL A 110 -17.14 20.40 14.90
CA VAL A 110 -16.41 21.03 13.80
C VAL A 110 -15.26 20.12 13.38
N ASP A 111 -14.75 20.28 12.17
CA ASP A 111 -13.52 19.58 11.76
C ASP A 111 -12.31 20.46 12.05
N GLN A 112 -11.24 19.87 12.58
CA GLN A 112 -9.97 20.56 12.78
C GLN A 112 -9.19 20.56 11.46
N ALA A 113 -9.18 21.68 10.74
CA ALA A 113 -8.36 21.83 9.54
C ALA A 113 -6.88 22.05 9.88
N SER A 114 -6.59 22.73 10.99
CA SER A 114 -5.22 22.92 11.46
C SER A 114 -4.69 21.65 12.15
N LEU A 115 -4.31 20.65 11.37
CA LEU A 115 -3.89 19.34 11.87
C LEU A 115 -2.72 19.43 12.86
N LEU A 116 -1.72 20.28 12.57
CA LEU A 116 -0.52 20.46 13.39
C LEU A 116 -0.62 21.60 14.42
N VAL A 117 -1.71 22.38 14.41
CA VAL A 117 -1.90 23.53 15.31
C VAL A 117 -3.19 23.39 16.09
N ARG A 118 -3.06 23.21 17.40
CA ARG A 118 -4.17 23.06 18.34
C ARG A 118 -4.53 24.39 19.00
N THR A 119 -5.75 24.49 19.52
CA THR A 119 -6.07 25.56 20.48
C THR A 119 -5.31 25.35 21.80
N PRO A 120 -5.03 26.41 22.58
CA PRO A 120 -4.51 26.26 23.94
C PRO A 120 -5.45 25.43 24.83
N ALA A 121 -4.93 24.89 25.94
CA ALA A 121 -5.75 24.20 26.92
C ALA A 121 -6.91 25.10 27.38
N GLY A 122 -8.14 24.59 27.24
CA GLY A 122 -9.36 25.36 27.53
C GLY A 122 -9.93 26.14 26.33
N GLY A 123 -9.31 26.08 25.15
CA GLY A 123 -9.82 26.64 23.89
C GLY A 123 -9.56 28.13 23.69
N VAL A 124 -9.82 28.63 22.49
CA VAL A 124 -9.84 30.06 22.15
C VAL A 124 -11.25 30.59 22.40
N SER A 125 -11.39 31.64 23.21
CA SER A 125 -12.70 32.22 23.52
C SER A 125 -12.72 33.71 23.25
N GLY A 126 -13.64 34.18 22.41
CA GLY A 126 -13.78 35.60 22.11
C GLY A 126 -14.88 35.95 21.11
N PRO A 127 -14.95 37.23 20.71
CA PRO A 127 -16.00 37.68 19.81
C PRO A 127 -15.81 37.11 18.41
N VAL A 128 -16.94 36.90 17.72
CA VAL A 128 -16.96 36.53 16.30
C VAL A 128 -16.70 37.78 15.46
N ILE A 129 -15.68 37.73 14.60
CA ILE A 129 -15.38 38.78 13.65
C ILE A 129 -15.64 38.27 12.24
N ARG A 130 -16.45 39.02 11.46
CA ARG A 130 -16.71 38.71 10.06
C ARG A 130 -16.07 39.77 9.18
N PRO A 131 -15.34 39.38 8.14
CA PRO A 131 -14.80 40.32 7.17
C PRO A 131 -15.91 40.99 6.36
N ALA A 132 -15.64 42.19 5.83
CA ALA A 132 -16.52 42.92 4.93
C ALA A 132 -16.78 42.15 3.63
N ARG A 133 -15.78 41.40 3.14
CA ARG A 133 -15.93 40.39 2.09
C ARG A 133 -16.02 39.00 2.72
N PRO A 134 -17.11 38.24 2.55
CA PRO A 134 -17.31 36.97 3.24
C PRO A 134 -16.19 35.93 3.07
N SER A 135 -15.43 35.97 1.96
CA SER A 135 -14.31 35.06 1.72
C SER A 135 -13.07 35.37 2.57
N GLY A 136 -12.92 36.60 3.07
CA GLY A 136 -11.86 36.98 4.01
C GLY A 136 -10.44 36.79 3.48
N CYS A 137 -10.24 36.94 2.18
CA CYS A 137 -8.96 36.65 1.51
C CYS A 137 -7.92 37.77 1.64
N ALA A 138 -8.31 38.97 2.10
CA ALA A 138 -7.38 40.07 2.29
C ALA A 138 -7.46 40.62 3.71
N ALA A 139 -6.31 41.00 4.30
CA ALA A 139 -6.27 41.62 5.62
C ALA A 139 -7.10 42.92 5.67
N ALA A 140 -7.26 43.63 4.54
CA ALA A 140 -8.12 44.81 4.44
C ALA A 140 -9.62 44.51 4.55
N ASP A 141 -10.04 43.24 4.42
CA ASP A 141 -11.43 42.86 4.61
C ASP A 141 -11.83 42.86 6.09
N TYR A 142 -10.87 42.86 7.00
CA TYR A 142 -11.07 42.80 8.44
C TYR A 142 -10.81 44.17 9.11
N PRO A 143 -11.38 44.42 10.30
CA PRO A 143 -11.04 45.58 11.12
C PRO A 143 -9.53 45.68 11.38
N THR A 144 -9.01 46.90 11.54
CA THR A 144 -7.57 47.14 11.71
C THR A 144 -7.00 46.49 12.98
N ASP A 145 -7.79 46.44 14.05
CA ASP A 145 -7.41 45.86 15.33
C ASP A 145 -8.52 44.92 15.82
N MET A 146 -8.26 43.61 15.83
CA MET A 146 -9.17 42.66 16.45
C MET A 146 -8.93 42.57 17.96
N PRO A 147 -10.00 42.47 18.77
CA PRO A 147 -9.88 42.27 20.21
C PRO A 147 -9.26 40.89 20.52
N ARG A 148 -8.63 40.77 21.70
CA ARG A 148 -8.05 39.51 22.18
C ARG A 148 -9.07 38.36 22.17
N GLY A 149 -8.63 37.20 21.70
CA GLY A 149 -9.44 35.99 21.52
C GLY A 149 -10.39 36.04 20.32
N ALA A 150 -10.27 37.03 19.43
CA ALA A 150 -11.14 37.14 18.26
C ALA A 150 -11.10 35.86 17.41
N VAL A 151 -12.30 35.39 17.04
CA VAL A 151 -12.49 34.25 16.16
C VAL A 151 -13.03 34.78 14.84
N ALA A 152 -12.20 34.74 13.80
CA ALA A 152 -12.60 35.12 12.45
C ALA A 152 -13.52 34.05 11.85
N VAL A 153 -14.61 34.45 11.20
CA VAL A 153 -15.53 33.51 10.54
C VAL A 153 -15.76 33.91 9.09
N VAL A 154 -15.35 33.02 8.18
CA VAL A 154 -15.34 33.24 6.72
C VAL A 154 -16.10 32.14 5.97
N GLY A 155 -16.44 32.39 4.71
CA GLY A 155 -16.90 31.35 3.78
C GLY A 155 -15.75 30.58 3.13
N ASP A 156 -16.10 29.50 2.43
CA ASP A 156 -15.21 28.54 1.75
C ASP A 156 -14.79 28.93 0.31
N ALA A 157 -15.22 30.11 -0.17
CA ALA A 157 -14.98 30.56 -1.55
C ALA A 157 -13.66 31.34 -1.74
N ASP A 158 -13.30 31.53 -3.01
CA ASP A 158 -12.30 32.46 -3.59
C ASP A 158 -10.81 32.16 -3.33
N CYS A 159 -10.43 31.70 -2.15
CA CYS A 159 -9.02 31.47 -1.78
C CYS A 159 -8.85 30.27 -0.84
N SER A 160 -7.61 29.82 -0.67
CA SER A 160 -7.28 28.70 0.21
C SER A 160 -7.44 29.04 1.69
N VAL A 161 -7.52 28.00 2.53
CA VAL A 161 -7.51 28.14 3.98
C VAL A 161 -6.24 28.82 4.50
N VAL A 162 -5.10 28.64 3.82
CA VAL A 162 -3.83 29.32 4.13
C VAL A 162 -3.98 30.83 3.93
N VAL A 163 -4.49 31.28 2.79
CA VAL A 163 -4.70 32.71 2.54
C VAL A 163 -5.69 33.31 3.55
N LYS A 164 -6.77 32.58 3.87
CA LYS A 164 -7.78 33.02 4.85
C LYS A 164 -7.19 33.21 6.25
N GLN A 165 -6.39 32.25 6.73
CA GLN A 165 -5.80 32.37 8.07
C GLN A 165 -4.77 33.49 8.12
N ASP A 166 -3.97 33.70 7.07
CA ASP A 166 -2.91 34.72 7.05
C ASP A 166 -3.54 36.11 7.09
N ALA A 167 -4.59 36.33 6.30
CA ALA A 167 -5.34 37.58 6.29
C ALA A 167 -5.97 37.91 7.65
N ALA A 168 -6.54 36.90 8.32
CA ALA A 168 -7.14 37.06 9.65
C ALA A 168 -6.08 37.27 10.75
N ALA A 169 -5.00 36.49 10.73
CA ALA A 169 -3.90 36.56 11.68
C ALA A 169 -3.17 37.90 11.61
N GLN A 170 -2.99 38.48 10.41
CA GLN A 170 -2.43 39.83 10.23
C GLN A 170 -3.22 40.93 10.96
N ARG A 171 -4.49 40.68 11.31
CA ARG A 171 -5.34 41.59 12.07
C ARG A 171 -5.53 41.19 13.53
N GLY A 172 -4.86 40.14 13.99
CA GLY A 172 -4.88 39.70 15.38
C GLY A 172 -6.00 38.70 15.71
N ALA A 173 -6.56 37.99 14.73
CA ALA A 173 -7.38 36.82 15.02
C ALA A 173 -6.55 35.76 15.77
N GLU A 174 -7.15 35.09 16.75
CA GLU A 174 -6.53 33.98 17.49
C GLU A 174 -7.06 32.61 17.03
N ALA A 175 -8.13 32.59 16.24
CA ALA A 175 -8.61 31.41 15.54
C ALA A 175 -9.41 31.78 14.28
N LEU A 176 -9.50 30.84 13.34
CA LEU A 176 -10.34 30.94 12.14
C LEU A 176 -11.38 29.81 12.12
N VAL A 177 -12.61 30.14 11.71
CA VAL A 177 -13.65 29.18 11.36
C VAL A 177 -14.06 29.41 9.91
N VAL A 178 -13.83 28.40 9.06
CA VAL A 178 -14.30 28.36 7.68
C VAL A 178 -15.66 27.68 7.65
N VAL A 179 -16.68 28.39 7.20
CA VAL A 179 -18.00 27.81 6.97
C VAL A 179 -18.00 27.13 5.61
N SER A 180 -18.04 25.80 5.62
CA SER A 180 -18.07 24.95 4.43
C SER A 180 -19.18 23.90 4.60
N PRO A 181 -20.42 24.18 4.19
CA PRO A 181 -21.51 23.22 4.27
C PRO A 181 -21.20 21.94 3.49
N PRO A 182 -21.63 20.76 3.96
CA PRO A 182 -21.44 19.52 3.21
C PRO A 182 -22.04 19.62 1.81
N SER A 183 -21.29 19.14 0.82
CA SER A 183 -21.66 19.09 -0.59
C SER A 183 -21.32 17.72 -1.16
N ARG A 184 -22.03 17.30 -2.23
CA ARG A 184 -21.71 16.05 -2.94
C ARG A 184 -20.33 16.07 -3.60
N ALA A 185 -19.80 17.27 -3.88
CA ALA A 185 -18.48 17.46 -4.48
C ALA A 185 -17.38 17.62 -3.41
N GLY A 186 -17.69 17.45 -2.13
CA GLY A 186 -16.76 17.73 -1.03
C GLY A 186 -16.52 19.23 -0.83
N ALA A 187 -15.33 19.57 -0.33
CA ALA A 187 -14.87 20.94 -0.19
C ALA A 187 -14.60 21.58 -1.58
N PRO A 188 -14.77 22.90 -1.73
CA PRO A 188 -14.41 23.59 -2.96
C PRO A 188 -12.95 23.33 -3.38
N ALA A 189 -12.73 23.12 -4.68
CA ALA A 189 -11.40 22.94 -5.24
C ALA A 189 -10.49 24.13 -4.88
N GLY A 190 -9.28 23.83 -4.39
CA GLY A 190 -8.30 24.84 -3.97
C GLY A 190 -8.49 25.39 -2.56
N LEU A 191 -9.55 25.01 -1.82
CA LEU A 191 -9.70 25.40 -0.42
C LEU A 191 -8.57 24.81 0.45
N PHE A 192 -8.23 23.55 0.21
CA PHE A 192 -7.13 22.83 0.85
C PHE A 192 -6.08 22.49 -0.20
N PRO A 193 -5.13 23.39 -0.50
CA PRO A 193 -4.03 23.07 -1.40
C PRO A 193 -3.11 21.98 -0.80
N PRO A 194 -2.28 21.30 -1.62
CA PRO A 194 -1.25 20.41 -1.11
C PRO A 194 -0.42 21.07 0.00
N ASP A 195 -0.09 20.30 1.04
CA ASP A 195 0.69 20.74 2.20
C ASP A 195 0.16 21.99 2.93
N TYR A 196 -1.15 22.28 2.84
CA TYR A 196 -1.73 23.44 3.53
C TYR A 196 -1.50 23.39 5.05
N TYR A 197 -1.51 22.19 5.64
CA TYR A 197 -1.37 21.96 7.09
C TYR A 197 -0.02 22.43 7.62
N ASP A 198 1.03 22.44 6.79
CA ASP A 198 2.36 22.94 7.15
C ASP A 198 2.45 24.47 7.17
N GLN A 199 1.50 25.12 6.50
CA GLN A 199 1.44 26.57 6.38
C GLN A 199 0.51 27.18 7.43
N LEU A 200 -0.37 26.38 8.05
CA LEU A 200 -1.27 26.85 9.11
C LEU A 200 -0.47 27.14 10.38
N THR A 201 -0.60 28.36 10.90
CA THR A 201 0.08 28.83 12.13
C THR A 201 -0.89 29.19 13.24
N MET A 202 -2.19 29.23 12.92
CA MET A 202 -3.29 29.54 13.83
C MET A 202 -4.28 28.36 13.85
N PRO A 203 -5.02 28.14 14.97
CA PRO A 203 -6.12 27.17 15.00
C PRO A 203 -7.18 27.49 13.92
N VAL A 204 -7.49 26.51 13.07
CA VAL A 204 -8.48 26.62 12.00
C VAL A 204 -9.48 25.46 12.07
N ALA A 205 -10.77 25.81 12.11
CA ALA A 205 -11.87 24.87 12.11
C ALA A 205 -12.70 24.97 10.82
N VAL A 206 -13.32 23.87 10.41
CA VAL A 206 -14.38 23.83 9.40
C VAL A 206 -15.72 23.61 10.09
N ALA A 207 -16.69 24.49 9.81
CA ALA A 207 -18.01 24.46 10.40
C ALA A 207 -19.08 24.14 9.35
N GLY A 208 -19.94 23.17 9.66
CA GLY A 208 -21.12 22.81 8.86
C GLY A 208 -22.31 23.76 9.07
N ARG A 209 -23.45 23.41 8.46
CA ARG A 209 -24.67 24.25 8.42
C ARG A 209 -25.20 24.63 9.81
N ASP A 210 -25.18 23.70 10.75
CA ASP A 210 -25.75 23.91 12.09
C ASP A 210 -24.94 24.93 12.89
N ALA A 211 -23.62 24.78 12.87
CA ALA A 211 -22.67 25.71 13.46
C ALA A 211 -22.76 27.10 12.81
N ASP A 212 -22.84 27.19 11.47
CA ASP A 212 -23.01 28.48 10.77
C ASP A 212 -24.31 29.17 11.16
N GLY A 213 -25.42 28.42 11.21
CA GLY A 213 -26.72 28.95 11.65
C GLY A 213 -26.65 29.56 13.05
N ALA A 214 -25.92 28.93 13.98
CA ALA A 214 -25.68 29.46 15.31
C ALA A 214 -24.76 30.69 15.29
N LEU A 215 -23.66 30.65 14.54
CA LEU A 215 -22.72 31.76 14.39
C LEU A 215 -23.37 33.03 13.81
N ARG A 216 -24.34 32.90 12.91
CA ARG A 216 -25.10 34.05 12.38
C ARG A 216 -26.00 34.72 13.42
N ARG A 217 -26.45 33.98 14.43
CA ARG A 217 -27.29 34.48 15.53
C ARG A 217 -26.48 34.85 16.78
N ALA A 218 -25.18 34.57 16.78
CA ALA A 218 -24.31 34.82 17.91
C ALA A 218 -24.17 36.33 18.16
N THR A 219 -24.61 36.79 19.32
CA THR A 219 -24.44 38.17 19.80
C THR A 219 -23.37 38.30 20.89
N GLY A 220 -22.80 37.16 21.33
CA GLY A 220 -21.82 37.06 22.40
C GLY A 220 -20.52 36.41 21.96
N ARG A 221 -19.69 36.05 22.95
CA ARG A 221 -18.43 35.32 22.73
C ARG A 221 -18.72 33.89 22.32
N VAL A 222 -17.87 33.33 21.47
CA VAL A 222 -17.83 31.91 21.15
C VAL A 222 -16.58 31.30 21.77
N LYS A 223 -16.58 29.97 21.91
CA LYS A 223 -15.43 29.20 22.34
C LYS A 223 -15.12 28.12 21.32
N LEU A 224 -13.92 28.10 20.78
CA LEU A 224 -13.42 27.07 19.90
C LEU A 224 -12.42 26.19 20.65
N VAL A 225 -12.62 24.88 20.59
CA VAL A 225 -11.69 23.86 21.08
C VAL A 225 -11.29 23.00 19.89
N LEU A 226 -10.01 22.99 19.55
CA LEU A 226 -9.38 22.08 18.60
C LEU A 226 -8.29 21.32 19.36
N ASP A 227 -8.61 20.11 19.78
CA ASP A 227 -7.82 19.27 20.68
C ASP A 227 -7.38 17.95 20.02
N GLY A 228 -7.63 17.79 18.72
CA GLY A 228 -7.08 16.70 17.92
C GLY A 228 -5.56 16.81 17.87
N GLU A 229 -4.88 15.70 18.17
CA GLU A 229 -3.44 15.59 18.11
C GLU A 229 -3.03 14.81 16.87
N THR A 230 -2.35 15.51 15.97
CA THR A 230 -1.74 14.94 14.78
C THR A 230 -0.25 15.26 14.81
N VAL A 231 0.56 14.26 14.54
CA VAL A 231 2.02 14.39 14.44
C VAL A 231 2.49 14.06 13.05
N LYS A 232 3.65 14.60 12.67
CA LYS A 232 4.34 14.15 11.47
C LYS A 232 5.08 12.86 11.77
N THR A 233 4.84 11.87 10.95
CA THR A 233 5.50 10.57 10.97
C THR A 233 6.31 10.44 9.69
N THR A 234 7.57 10.03 9.81
CA THR A 234 8.39 9.69 8.65
C THR A 234 8.31 8.19 8.43
N SER A 235 8.04 7.81 7.19
CA SER A 235 8.07 6.43 6.70
C SER A 235 9.03 6.34 5.52
N ARG A 236 9.30 5.13 5.04
CA ARG A 236 10.18 4.90 3.88
C ARG A 236 9.80 3.63 3.15
N ASN A 237 9.90 3.67 1.83
CA ASN A 237 9.85 2.47 1.01
C ASN A 237 11.24 1.83 0.94
N ILE A 238 11.31 0.55 0.56
CA ILE A 238 12.56 -0.12 0.18
C ILE A 238 12.42 -0.59 -1.25
N LEU A 239 13.27 -0.09 -2.14
CA LEU A 239 13.25 -0.44 -3.56
C LEU A 239 14.59 -1.07 -3.97
N ALA A 240 14.52 -2.18 -4.70
CA ALA A 240 15.68 -2.86 -5.28
C ALA A 240 15.34 -3.38 -6.67
N GLN A 241 16.19 -3.11 -7.66
CA GLN A 241 15.98 -3.57 -9.04
C GLN A 241 17.12 -4.48 -9.51
N THR A 242 16.79 -5.47 -10.35
CA THR A 242 17.81 -6.21 -11.10
C THR A 242 18.59 -5.29 -12.02
N LYS A 243 19.90 -5.56 -12.19
CA LYS A 243 20.80 -4.81 -13.10
C LYS A 243 20.70 -5.31 -14.55
N THR A 244 19.91 -6.35 -14.78
CA THR A 244 19.66 -7.00 -16.06
C THR A 244 18.17 -6.92 -16.40
N GLY A 245 17.86 -7.14 -17.69
CA GLY A 245 16.52 -6.99 -18.24
C GLY A 245 16.23 -5.56 -18.72
N SER A 246 15.13 -5.40 -19.45
CA SER A 246 14.67 -4.11 -19.98
C SER A 246 14.15 -3.22 -18.86
N GLU A 247 14.76 -2.05 -18.68
CA GLU A 247 14.25 -0.98 -17.82
C GLU A 247 13.04 -0.25 -18.41
N ARG A 248 12.63 -0.62 -19.64
CA ARG A 248 11.46 -0.07 -20.34
C ARG A 248 10.23 -0.98 -20.24
N ASP A 249 10.39 -2.13 -19.59
CA ASP A 249 9.37 -3.15 -19.37
C ASP A 249 9.52 -3.74 -17.96
N VAL A 250 9.53 -2.88 -16.95
CA VAL A 250 9.80 -3.26 -15.56
C VAL A 250 8.63 -4.06 -14.98
N VAL A 251 8.92 -5.24 -14.44
CA VAL A 251 8.01 -6.01 -13.59
C VAL A 251 8.20 -5.51 -12.16
N VAL A 252 7.25 -4.74 -11.66
CA VAL A 252 7.27 -4.29 -10.27
C VAL A 252 6.61 -5.37 -9.42
N VAL A 253 7.24 -5.74 -8.31
CA VAL A 253 6.76 -6.78 -7.38
C VAL A 253 6.76 -6.17 -6.00
N GLY A 254 5.62 -6.23 -5.30
CA GLY A 254 5.52 -5.57 -4.00
C GLY A 254 4.65 -6.24 -2.97
N SER A 255 4.87 -5.76 -1.75
CA SER A 255 4.19 -6.10 -0.51
C SER A 255 4.37 -4.90 0.41
N HIS A 256 3.35 -4.51 1.18
CA HIS A 256 3.62 -3.55 2.24
C HIS A 256 4.42 -4.16 3.37
N LEU A 257 5.26 -3.34 3.97
CA LEU A 257 6.18 -3.71 5.02
C LEU A 257 5.62 -3.41 6.41
N ASP A 258 4.79 -2.39 6.58
CA ASP A 258 4.19 -2.07 7.87
C ASP A 258 3.13 -3.10 8.28
N GLY A 259 2.96 -3.31 9.58
CA GLY A 259 1.81 -4.04 10.13
C GLY A 259 0.76 -3.09 10.70
N ALA A 260 -0.43 -3.60 11.01
CA ALA A 260 -1.40 -2.80 11.76
C ALA A 260 -0.90 -2.47 13.18
N ARG A 261 -1.36 -1.35 13.75
CA ARG A 261 -1.04 -0.97 15.16
C ARG A 261 -1.50 -1.98 16.20
N GLY A 262 -2.45 -2.84 15.86
CA GLY A 262 -3.06 -3.79 16.79
C GLY A 262 -2.22 -5.02 17.11
N GLY A 263 -1.12 -5.28 16.40
CA GLY A 263 -0.31 -6.47 16.61
C GLY A 263 0.98 -6.55 15.80
N PRO A 264 1.63 -7.73 15.75
CA PRO A 264 2.93 -7.89 15.12
C PRO A 264 2.89 -7.92 13.59
N GLY A 265 1.73 -8.18 12.98
CA GLY A 265 1.57 -8.08 11.52
C GLY A 265 2.39 -9.11 10.75
N ILE A 266 2.33 -10.38 11.16
CA ILE A 266 3.11 -11.46 10.55
C ILE A 266 2.39 -12.02 9.31
N ASN A 267 1.11 -12.36 9.38
CA ASN A 267 0.34 -12.68 8.18
C ASN A 267 0.02 -11.41 7.39
N ASN A 268 -0.40 -10.33 8.07
CA ASN A 268 -0.66 -9.00 7.48
C ASN A 268 0.42 -7.96 7.85
N ASN A 269 1.48 -7.76 7.06
CA ASN A 269 1.78 -8.48 5.81
C ASN A 269 3.22 -9.02 5.77
N GLY A 270 3.70 -9.57 6.88
CA GLY A 270 4.99 -10.26 6.92
C GLY A 270 5.10 -11.42 5.93
N THR A 271 4.00 -12.12 5.61
CA THR A 271 3.99 -13.24 4.64
C THR A 271 4.22 -12.80 3.20
N GLY A 272 3.62 -11.69 2.77
CA GLY A 272 3.94 -11.04 1.49
C GLY A 272 5.40 -10.58 1.46
N VAL A 273 5.87 -9.92 2.53
CA VAL A 273 7.26 -9.47 2.65
C VAL A 273 8.22 -10.65 2.53
N ALA A 274 7.95 -11.77 3.22
CA ALA A 274 8.80 -12.95 3.19
C ALA A 274 8.85 -13.58 1.79
N ALA A 275 7.72 -13.69 1.09
CA ALA A 275 7.67 -14.23 -0.27
C ALA A 275 8.40 -13.33 -1.27
N VAL A 276 8.18 -12.01 -1.21
CA VAL A 276 8.83 -11.04 -2.11
C VAL A 276 10.34 -10.97 -1.83
N LEU A 277 10.74 -10.92 -0.56
CA LEU A 277 12.15 -10.88 -0.17
C LEU A 277 12.87 -12.17 -0.58
N GLU A 278 12.34 -13.34 -0.24
CA GLU A 278 12.97 -14.61 -0.59
C GLU A 278 13.05 -14.78 -2.12
N THR A 279 12.01 -14.39 -2.85
CA THR A 279 12.05 -14.36 -4.33
C THR A 279 13.18 -13.47 -4.85
N ALA A 280 13.37 -12.27 -4.29
CA ALA A 280 14.46 -11.37 -4.66
C ALA A 280 15.83 -11.99 -4.36
N LEU A 281 15.98 -12.63 -3.20
CA LEU A 281 17.23 -13.25 -2.78
C LEU A 281 17.62 -14.44 -3.67
N GLN A 282 16.64 -15.26 -4.06
CA GLN A 282 16.86 -16.42 -4.94
C GLN A 282 17.11 -15.99 -6.39
N LEU A 283 16.34 -15.03 -6.92
CA LEU A 283 16.54 -14.49 -8.27
C LEU A 283 17.90 -13.78 -8.40
N GLY A 284 18.30 -13.05 -7.35
CA GLY A 284 19.53 -12.28 -7.30
C GLY A 284 19.52 -11.00 -8.15
N PRO A 285 20.60 -10.20 -8.10
CA PRO A 285 20.62 -8.87 -8.71
C PRO A 285 20.93 -8.86 -10.22
N GLN A 286 21.39 -9.98 -10.80
CA GLN A 286 21.81 -10.07 -12.22
C GLN A 286 21.31 -11.37 -12.89
N PRO A 287 20.01 -11.67 -12.85
CA PRO A 287 19.48 -12.86 -13.52
C PRO A 287 19.50 -12.71 -15.04
N GLU A 288 19.51 -13.81 -15.79
CA GLU A 288 19.34 -13.79 -17.24
C GLU A 288 17.84 -13.70 -17.60
N VAL A 289 17.32 -12.47 -17.70
CA VAL A 289 15.90 -12.17 -17.89
C VAL A 289 15.71 -11.10 -18.97
N ALA A 290 14.53 -11.06 -19.60
CA ALA A 290 14.20 -10.09 -20.63
C ALA A 290 13.75 -8.74 -20.05
N ASN A 291 13.10 -8.78 -18.88
CA ASN A 291 12.46 -7.64 -18.23
C ASN A 291 13.10 -7.40 -16.87
N ALA A 292 13.41 -6.15 -16.54
CA ALA A 292 13.96 -5.84 -15.22
C ALA A 292 12.88 -6.10 -14.15
N VAL A 293 13.29 -6.65 -13.00
CA VAL A 293 12.39 -6.87 -11.85
C VAL A 293 12.73 -5.87 -10.78
N ARG A 294 11.73 -5.10 -10.33
CA ARG A 294 11.84 -4.11 -9.26
C ARG A 294 11.03 -4.58 -8.06
N PHE A 295 11.73 -4.98 -7.01
CA PHE A 295 11.15 -5.36 -5.73
C PHE A 295 10.90 -4.10 -4.90
N ALA A 296 9.69 -3.98 -4.36
CA ALA A 296 9.24 -2.84 -3.60
C ALA A 296 8.57 -3.27 -2.29
N PHE A 297 9.05 -2.73 -1.18
CA PHE A 297 8.45 -2.93 0.14
C PHE A 297 7.89 -1.59 0.60
N TRP A 298 6.56 -1.49 0.61
CA TRP A 298 5.87 -0.21 0.80
C TRP A 298 5.76 0.14 2.29
N GLY A 299 6.12 1.37 2.63
CA GLY A 299 5.78 1.94 3.93
C GLY A 299 4.38 2.53 3.93
N ALA A 300 3.83 2.75 5.13
CA ALA A 300 2.56 3.42 5.35
C ALA A 300 1.33 2.89 4.57
N ALA A 301 1.28 1.59 4.26
CA ALA A 301 0.11 1.03 3.56
C ALA A 301 -1.14 1.04 4.45
N GLU A 302 -0.95 0.74 5.74
CA GLU A 302 -2.02 0.76 6.74
C GLU A 302 -2.53 2.17 7.05
N GLN A 303 -1.84 3.22 6.56
CA GLN A 303 -2.24 4.62 6.64
C GLN A 303 -2.63 5.18 5.27
N GLY A 304 -3.35 4.37 4.48
CA GLY A 304 -3.96 4.80 3.22
C GLY A 304 -3.03 4.66 2.01
N LEU A 305 -2.29 3.54 1.92
CA LEU A 305 -1.46 3.20 0.75
C LEU A 305 -0.34 4.22 0.49
N GLY A 306 0.24 4.76 1.57
CA GLY A 306 1.11 5.91 1.49
C GLY A 306 2.32 5.68 0.60
N GLY A 307 3.04 4.58 0.81
CA GLY A 307 4.27 4.29 0.10
C GLY A 307 4.08 4.04 -1.40
N SER A 308 3.10 3.21 -1.75
CA SER A 308 2.77 2.90 -3.15
C SER A 308 2.16 4.09 -3.89
N SER A 309 1.34 4.91 -3.22
CA SER A 309 0.76 6.13 -3.80
C SER A 309 1.83 7.18 -4.11
N ASP A 310 2.71 7.50 -3.16
CA ASP A 310 3.79 8.48 -3.40
C ASP A 310 4.71 8.02 -4.52
N TYR A 311 5.00 6.71 -4.56
CA TYR A 311 5.79 6.14 -5.62
C TYR A 311 5.11 6.32 -6.98
N VAL A 312 3.87 5.86 -7.16
CA VAL A 312 3.20 5.90 -8.48
C VAL A 312 2.88 7.31 -8.93
N PHE A 313 2.36 8.17 -8.05
CA PHE A 313 1.96 9.53 -8.41
C PHE A 313 3.14 10.48 -8.56
N GLY A 314 4.31 10.11 -8.02
CA GLY A 314 5.58 10.80 -8.26
C GLY A 314 6.21 10.51 -9.63
N LEU A 315 5.72 9.52 -10.38
CA LEU A 315 6.27 9.15 -11.68
C LEU A 315 5.74 10.04 -12.82
N ASP A 316 6.63 10.42 -13.72
CA ASP A 316 6.23 11.04 -14.97
C ASP A 316 5.62 10.02 -15.96
N ARG A 317 5.14 10.54 -17.09
CA ARG A 317 4.50 9.72 -18.13
C ARG A 317 5.41 8.61 -18.66
N ASP A 318 6.68 8.91 -18.91
CA ASP A 318 7.59 7.94 -19.51
C ASP A 318 7.96 6.86 -18.50
N GLN A 319 8.22 7.24 -17.25
CA GLN A 319 8.47 6.32 -16.14
C GLN A 319 7.26 5.41 -15.86
N LEU A 320 6.04 5.96 -15.88
CA LEU A 320 4.82 5.15 -15.76
C LEU A 320 4.68 4.15 -16.91
N ASN A 321 5.05 4.53 -18.13
CA ASN A 321 4.99 3.62 -19.29
C ASN A 321 6.13 2.58 -19.27
N ASP A 322 7.24 2.84 -18.58
CA ASP A 322 8.32 1.87 -18.39
C ASP A 322 7.90 0.69 -17.49
N ILE A 323 6.87 0.85 -16.64
CA ILE A 323 6.32 -0.24 -15.83
C ILE A 323 5.46 -1.15 -16.73
N ALA A 324 5.80 -2.43 -16.84
CA ALA A 324 5.00 -3.38 -17.60
C ALA A 324 3.74 -3.80 -16.83
N LEU A 325 3.92 -4.20 -15.57
CA LEU A 325 2.89 -4.69 -14.66
C LEU A 325 3.34 -4.58 -13.20
N TYR A 326 2.38 -4.70 -12.30
CA TYR A 326 2.60 -4.79 -10.86
C TYR A 326 2.04 -6.11 -10.29
N LEU A 327 2.88 -6.86 -9.58
CA LEU A 327 2.49 -8.03 -8.81
C LEU A 327 2.43 -7.67 -7.34
N ASP A 328 1.26 -7.83 -6.74
CA ASP A 328 1.01 -7.51 -5.34
C ASP A 328 0.78 -8.79 -4.53
N PHE A 329 1.46 -8.89 -3.39
CA PHE A 329 1.39 -10.06 -2.52
C PHE A 329 1.04 -9.64 -1.10
N ASP A 330 -0.18 -9.97 -0.68
CA ASP A 330 -0.74 -9.58 0.61
C ASP A 330 -1.49 -10.72 1.28
N MET A 331 -1.09 -11.04 2.52
CA MET A 331 -1.60 -12.12 3.34
C MET A 331 -1.57 -13.47 2.61
N LEU A 332 -0.44 -14.15 2.66
CA LEU A 332 -0.19 -15.38 1.90
C LEU A 332 -0.29 -16.67 2.71
N ALA A 333 -0.60 -16.62 4.01
CA ALA A 333 -0.58 -17.82 4.85
C ALA A 333 -1.59 -17.82 6.02
N SER A 334 -2.81 -17.34 5.77
CA SER A 334 -3.89 -17.30 6.75
C SER A 334 -4.20 -18.70 7.32
N PRO A 335 -4.49 -18.86 8.62
CA PRO A 335 -4.71 -20.16 9.26
C PRO A 335 -6.04 -20.84 8.88
N ASN A 336 -6.97 -20.10 8.27
CA ASN A 336 -8.20 -20.65 7.69
C ASN A 336 -8.26 -20.28 6.19
N PRO A 337 -7.31 -20.75 5.38
CA PRO A 337 -6.95 -20.14 4.09
C PRO A 337 -8.07 -20.19 3.07
N GLY A 338 -8.28 -19.09 2.36
CA GLY A 338 -8.78 -19.13 0.99
C GLY A 338 -7.63 -19.22 0.02
N TYR A 339 -7.92 -19.48 -1.26
CA TYR A 339 -6.93 -19.39 -2.32
C TYR A 339 -7.48 -18.50 -3.40
N PHE A 340 -7.13 -17.23 -3.34
CA PHE A 340 -7.68 -16.23 -4.22
C PHE A 340 -6.66 -15.66 -5.18
N THR A 341 -7.08 -15.45 -6.42
CA THR A 341 -6.40 -14.57 -7.39
C THR A 341 -7.14 -13.24 -7.45
N TYR A 342 -6.42 -12.13 -7.59
CA TYR A 342 -7.07 -10.84 -7.85
C TYR A 342 -7.75 -10.86 -9.22
N ASP A 343 -9.04 -10.49 -9.23
CA ASP A 343 -9.96 -10.61 -10.37
C ASP A 343 -9.61 -9.64 -11.50
N GLY A 344 -8.66 -10.03 -12.34
CA GLY A 344 -8.14 -9.23 -13.45
C GLY A 344 -9.00 -9.35 -14.71
N ASP A 345 -9.84 -10.38 -14.82
CA ASP A 345 -10.77 -10.60 -15.93
C ASP A 345 -12.22 -10.18 -15.62
N GLN A 346 -12.48 -9.73 -14.38
CA GLN A 346 -13.76 -9.22 -13.91
C GLN A 346 -14.87 -10.27 -13.96
N SER A 347 -14.52 -11.52 -13.68
CA SER A 347 -15.46 -12.66 -13.64
C SER A 347 -16.05 -12.92 -12.25
N ALA A 348 -15.52 -12.26 -11.19
CA ALA A 348 -16.10 -12.31 -9.86
C ALA A 348 -17.39 -11.46 -9.75
N LEU A 349 -17.90 -11.34 -8.52
CA LEU A 349 -18.92 -10.34 -8.23
C LEU A 349 -18.35 -8.93 -8.47
N PRO A 350 -19.12 -8.00 -9.06
CA PRO A 350 -18.64 -6.65 -9.34
C PRO A 350 -18.03 -5.99 -8.09
N SER A 351 -16.83 -5.44 -8.25
CA SER A 351 -16.25 -4.59 -7.23
C SER A 351 -17.16 -3.40 -6.90
N ARG A 352 -17.15 -2.99 -5.64
CA ARG A 352 -17.86 -1.78 -5.20
C ARG A 352 -17.09 -0.50 -5.49
N ASP A 353 -15.77 -0.63 -5.63
CA ASP A 353 -14.84 0.50 -5.64
C ASP A 353 -14.25 0.71 -7.04
N ILE A 354 -14.12 -0.37 -7.81
CA ILE A 354 -13.48 -0.37 -9.13
C ILE A 354 -14.51 -0.75 -10.20
N ALA A 355 -14.66 0.09 -11.23
CA ALA A 355 -15.49 -0.28 -12.37
C ALA A 355 -14.73 -1.27 -13.26
N ALA A 356 -15.44 -2.25 -13.84
CA ALA A 356 -14.82 -3.25 -14.72
C ALA A 356 -14.09 -2.64 -15.93
N SER A 357 -14.52 -1.46 -16.40
CA SER A 357 -13.84 -0.70 -17.46
C SER A 357 -12.48 -0.13 -17.05
N ASP A 358 -12.23 0.00 -15.75
CA ASP A 358 -11.02 0.63 -15.20
C ASP A 358 -9.92 -0.40 -14.95
N VAL A 359 -10.23 -1.69 -15.06
CA VAL A 359 -9.25 -2.78 -14.92
C VAL A 359 -8.37 -2.86 -16.18
N PRO A 360 -7.04 -2.65 -16.07
CA PRO A 360 -6.20 -2.51 -17.24
C PRO A 360 -6.06 -3.81 -18.04
N LEU A 361 -5.98 -3.66 -19.37
CA LEU A 361 -5.68 -4.78 -20.27
C LEU A 361 -4.37 -5.45 -19.84
N GLY A 362 -4.41 -6.76 -19.59
CA GLY A 362 -3.27 -7.55 -19.13
C GLY A 362 -3.48 -8.15 -17.75
N SER A 363 -4.29 -7.53 -16.88
CA SER A 363 -4.59 -8.05 -15.54
C SER A 363 -5.19 -9.46 -15.58
N ALA A 364 -6.15 -9.71 -16.50
CA ALA A 364 -6.69 -11.04 -16.79
C ALA A 364 -5.62 -12.09 -17.15
N GLY A 365 -4.53 -11.68 -17.80
CA GLY A 365 -3.41 -12.56 -18.12
C GLY A 365 -2.61 -12.94 -16.88
N ILE A 366 -2.36 -11.97 -15.99
CA ILE A 366 -1.66 -12.16 -14.73
C ILE A 366 -2.44 -13.10 -13.81
N GLU A 367 -3.75 -12.85 -13.68
CA GLU A 367 -4.66 -13.74 -12.97
C GLU A 367 -4.60 -15.18 -13.49
N ARG A 368 -4.73 -15.39 -14.81
CA ARG A 368 -4.64 -16.73 -15.40
C ARG A 368 -3.31 -17.43 -15.13
N THR A 369 -2.21 -16.69 -15.09
CA THR A 369 -0.88 -17.26 -14.78
C THR A 369 -0.85 -17.81 -13.36
N LEU A 370 -1.31 -17.03 -12.37
CA LEU A 370 -1.35 -17.43 -10.96
C LEU A 370 -2.39 -18.52 -10.71
N ALA A 371 -3.59 -18.37 -11.29
CA ALA A 371 -4.64 -19.37 -11.19
C ALA A 371 -4.22 -20.71 -11.82
N GLY A 372 -3.51 -20.66 -12.96
CA GLY A 372 -2.95 -21.83 -13.61
C GLY A 372 -1.95 -22.57 -12.71
N TYR A 373 -1.05 -21.83 -12.06
CA TYR A 373 -0.09 -22.40 -11.11
C TYR A 373 -0.79 -23.10 -9.95
N LEU A 374 -1.75 -22.43 -9.29
CA LEU A 374 -2.50 -23.01 -8.17
C LEU A 374 -3.27 -24.27 -8.59
N ASN A 375 -3.91 -24.26 -9.76
CA ASN A 375 -4.62 -25.44 -10.29
C ASN A 375 -3.67 -26.62 -10.54
N LEU A 376 -2.47 -26.37 -11.08
CA LEU A 376 -1.45 -27.40 -11.31
C LEU A 376 -0.89 -27.95 -9.99
N ALA A 377 -0.84 -27.11 -8.95
CA ALA A 377 -0.50 -27.52 -7.59
C ALA A 377 -1.66 -28.22 -6.85
N GLY A 378 -2.80 -28.46 -7.51
CA GLY A 378 -3.94 -29.22 -6.97
C GLY A 378 -4.93 -28.38 -6.17
N VAL A 379 -4.80 -27.06 -6.18
CA VAL A 379 -5.71 -26.12 -5.50
C VAL A 379 -6.55 -25.37 -6.52
N ARG A 380 -7.87 -25.36 -6.34
CA ARG A 380 -8.77 -24.58 -7.20
C ARG A 380 -8.87 -23.14 -6.67
N PRO A 381 -8.32 -22.13 -7.35
CA PRO A 381 -8.46 -20.75 -6.92
C PRO A 381 -9.89 -20.25 -7.14
N ALA A 382 -10.23 -19.15 -6.48
CA ALA A 382 -11.41 -18.35 -6.77
C ALA A 382 -11.02 -16.87 -6.88
N ASP A 383 -11.87 -16.07 -7.51
CA ASP A 383 -11.51 -14.69 -7.81
C ASP A 383 -11.86 -13.79 -6.63
N MET A 384 -10.94 -12.89 -6.27
CA MET A 384 -11.14 -11.83 -5.29
C MET A 384 -11.35 -10.52 -6.04
N PRO A 385 -12.53 -9.88 -5.91
CA PRO A 385 -12.76 -8.58 -6.52
C PRO A 385 -11.70 -7.57 -6.10
N LEU A 386 -11.17 -6.81 -7.08
CA LEU A 386 -10.23 -5.72 -6.83
C LEU A 386 -10.89 -4.63 -5.98
N THR A 387 -10.12 -4.00 -5.10
CA THR A 387 -10.55 -2.95 -4.16
C THR A 387 -9.64 -1.73 -4.25
N SER A 388 -10.03 -0.62 -3.61
CA SER A 388 -9.23 0.61 -3.60
C SER A 388 -8.26 0.71 -2.42
N ASP A 389 -8.21 -0.30 -1.53
CA ASP A 389 -7.52 -0.28 -0.24
C ASP A 389 -6.31 -1.24 -0.13
N THR A 390 -5.77 -1.70 -1.27
CA THR A 390 -4.54 -2.51 -1.36
C THR A 390 -3.50 -1.79 -2.23
N ASP A 391 -2.19 -2.06 -2.07
CA ASP A 391 -1.11 -1.35 -2.75
C ASP A 391 -1.11 -1.45 -4.29
N TYR A 392 -1.86 -2.38 -4.88
CA TYR A 392 -2.09 -2.37 -6.33
C TYR A 392 -3.00 -1.22 -6.80
N SER A 393 -3.76 -0.60 -5.89
CA SER A 393 -4.75 0.43 -6.22
C SER A 393 -4.12 1.65 -6.93
N PRO A 394 -3.03 2.29 -6.45
CA PRO A 394 -2.37 3.37 -7.18
C PRO A 394 -1.92 2.98 -8.60
N PHE A 395 -1.41 1.75 -8.75
CA PHE A 395 -1.00 1.21 -10.05
C PHE A 395 -2.19 1.03 -11.00
N LEU A 396 -3.29 0.48 -10.49
CA LEU A 396 -4.55 0.31 -11.22
C LEU A 396 -5.09 1.66 -11.71
N VAL A 397 -5.17 2.66 -10.83
CA VAL A 397 -5.63 4.02 -11.18
C VAL A 397 -4.72 4.65 -12.24
N ALA A 398 -3.42 4.36 -12.21
CA ALA A 398 -2.46 4.81 -13.23
C ALA A 398 -2.52 4.00 -14.54
N GLY A 399 -3.39 2.99 -14.65
CA GLY A 399 -3.56 2.14 -15.84
C GLY A 399 -2.46 1.08 -16.00
N VAL A 400 -1.77 0.71 -14.93
CA VAL A 400 -0.80 -0.39 -14.91
C VAL A 400 -1.55 -1.70 -14.66
N PRO A 401 -1.35 -2.76 -15.49
CA PRO A 401 -1.88 -4.08 -15.21
C PRO A 401 -1.42 -4.60 -13.86
N VAL A 402 -2.35 -5.12 -13.08
CA VAL A 402 -2.12 -5.60 -11.72
C VAL A 402 -2.54 -7.07 -11.60
N GLY A 403 -1.93 -7.77 -10.66
CA GLY A 403 -2.39 -9.09 -10.24
C GLY A 403 -1.63 -9.58 -9.02
N GLY A 404 -2.06 -10.72 -8.49
CA GLY A 404 -1.58 -11.20 -7.21
C GLY A 404 -2.47 -12.30 -6.66
N ILE A 405 -2.09 -12.81 -5.49
CA ILE A 405 -2.85 -13.80 -4.74
C ILE A 405 -2.94 -13.39 -3.28
N THR A 406 -4.00 -13.85 -2.62
CA THR A 406 -4.20 -13.69 -1.18
C THR A 406 -4.90 -14.92 -0.60
N THR A 407 -4.66 -15.18 0.68
CA THR A 407 -5.38 -16.21 1.43
C THR A 407 -6.58 -15.67 2.19
N GLY A 408 -6.89 -14.38 2.01
CA GLY A 408 -8.04 -13.69 2.58
C GLY A 408 -7.82 -13.20 4.01
N ALA A 409 -8.62 -12.19 4.38
CA ALA A 409 -8.52 -11.47 5.64
C ALA A 409 -9.74 -11.73 6.55
N SER A 410 -10.49 -10.67 6.90
CA SER A 410 -11.61 -10.72 7.87
C SER A 410 -12.91 -11.34 7.32
N ALA A 411 -13.02 -11.56 6.02
CA ALA A 411 -14.23 -12.13 5.41
C ALA A 411 -14.47 -13.57 5.89
N LEU A 412 -15.75 -13.93 6.08
CA LEU A 412 -16.12 -15.25 6.59
C LEU A 412 -16.07 -16.32 5.49
N LYS A 413 -15.38 -17.42 5.78
CA LYS A 413 -15.33 -18.59 4.91
C LYS A 413 -16.72 -19.24 4.83
N THR A 414 -17.23 -19.40 3.62
CA THR A 414 -18.52 -20.07 3.38
C THR A 414 -18.39 -21.59 3.53
N ALA A 415 -19.53 -22.29 3.69
CA ALA A 415 -19.56 -23.75 3.70
C ALA A 415 -19.05 -24.38 2.38
N ALA A 416 -19.28 -23.71 1.25
CA ALA A 416 -18.77 -24.16 -0.05
C ALA A 416 -17.24 -24.04 -0.13
N GLN A 417 -16.69 -22.90 0.31
CA GLN A 417 -15.24 -22.69 0.38
C GLN A 417 -14.57 -23.65 1.37
N ALA A 418 -15.18 -23.93 2.52
CA ALA A 418 -14.65 -24.92 3.47
C ALA A 418 -14.63 -26.35 2.90
N ARG A 419 -15.59 -26.71 2.04
CA ARG A 419 -15.53 -27.98 1.30
C ARG A 419 -14.45 -28.01 0.23
N LEU A 420 -14.13 -26.85 -0.36
CA LEU A 420 -13.15 -26.72 -1.43
C LEU A 420 -11.71 -26.68 -0.90
N TRP A 421 -11.48 -25.95 0.19
CA TRP A 421 -10.15 -25.62 0.70
C TRP A 421 -9.89 -26.14 2.12
N GLY A 422 -10.87 -26.77 2.75
CA GLY A 422 -10.80 -27.12 4.16
C GLY A 422 -11.01 -25.91 5.09
N GLY A 423 -10.68 -26.12 6.36
CA GLY A 423 -10.85 -25.11 7.42
C GLY A 423 -12.28 -25.00 7.93
N THR A 424 -12.56 -23.89 8.63
CA THR A 424 -13.80 -23.71 9.41
C THR A 424 -14.75 -22.75 8.71
N ALA A 425 -15.89 -23.26 8.27
CA ALA A 425 -16.97 -22.43 7.74
C ALA A 425 -17.56 -21.53 8.83
N GLY A 426 -17.88 -20.29 8.48
CA GLY A 426 -18.40 -19.27 9.40
C GLY A 426 -17.33 -18.57 10.23
N ALA A 427 -16.06 -18.99 10.16
CA ALA A 427 -14.92 -18.25 10.69
C ALA A 427 -14.27 -17.38 9.60
N ALA A 428 -13.59 -16.31 10.00
CA ALA A 428 -12.81 -15.48 9.08
C ALA A 428 -11.70 -16.30 8.38
N PHE A 429 -11.26 -15.88 7.20
CA PHE A 429 -10.09 -16.48 6.55
C PHE A 429 -8.83 -16.29 7.40
N ASP A 430 -8.67 -15.10 7.96
CA ASP A 430 -7.71 -14.80 9.01
C ASP A 430 -8.44 -14.28 10.27
N PRO A 431 -8.60 -15.11 11.31
CA PRO A 431 -9.19 -14.70 12.58
C PRO A 431 -8.31 -13.74 13.39
N ASN A 432 -7.03 -13.60 13.02
CA ASN A 432 -6.05 -12.75 13.70
C ASN A 432 -5.82 -11.41 13.00
N TYR A 433 -6.50 -11.16 11.87
CA TYR A 433 -6.31 -9.97 11.03
C TYR A 433 -6.25 -8.66 11.85
N ARG A 434 -5.13 -7.95 11.73
CA ARG A 434 -4.81 -6.67 12.42
C ARG A 434 -4.86 -6.73 13.95
N GLY A 435 -4.87 -7.93 14.53
CA GLY A 435 -4.95 -8.16 15.97
C GLY A 435 -3.64 -8.64 16.58
N PRO A 436 -3.57 -8.75 17.92
CA PRO A 436 -2.37 -9.19 18.62
C PRO A 436 -2.03 -10.67 18.38
N GLY A 437 -2.97 -11.46 17.87
CA GLY A 437 -2.76 -12.86 17.49
C GLY A 437 -2.11 -13.03 16.11
N ASP A 438 -1.83 -11.95 15.38
CA ASP A 438 -1.19 -12.01 14.06
C ASP A 438 0.32 -12.26 14.19
N THR A 439 0.65 -13.45 14.71
CA THR A 439 1.98 -13.91 15.10
C THR A 439 2.44 -15.09 14.25
N VAL A 440 3.74 -15.40 14.28
CA VAL A 440 4.33 -16.51 13.51
C VAL A 440 3.74 -17.88 13.86
N GLU A 441 3.23 -18.07 15.07
CA GLU A 441 2.59 -19.33 15.51
C GLU A 441 1.26 -19.60 14.82
N HIS A 442 0.62 -18.59 14.23
CA HIS A 442 -0.68 -18.68 13.57
C HIS A 442 -0.58 -18.70 12.04
N ILE A 443 0.62 -18.94 11.51
CA ILE A 443 0.89 -19.06 10.08
C ILE A 443 0.69 -20.52 9.63
N ASP A 444 -0.10 -20.72 8.58
CA ASP A 444 -0.16 -22.02 7.91
C ASP A 444 1.03 -22.19 6.98
N GLN A 445 2.01 -23.00 7.39
CA GLN A 445 3.27 -23.18 6.65
C GLN A 445 3.07 -23.88 5.30
N GLY A 446 2.08 -24.77 5.18
CA GLY A 446 1.80 -25.46 3.91
C GLY A 446 1.18 -24.50 2.90
N VAL A 447 0.32 -23.60 3.38
CA VAL A 447 -0.22 -22.51 2.58
C VAL A 447 0.90 -21.55 2.17
N LEU A 448 1.76 -21.13 3.10
CA LEU A 448 2.91 -20.26 2.84
C LEU A 448 3.82 -20.83 1.75
N GLU A 449 4.15 -22.12 1.82
CA GLU A 449 4.98 -22.80 0.83
C GLU A 449 4.35 -22.75 -0.56
N LEU A 450 3.06 -23.06 -0.68
CA LEU A 450 2.35 -23.04 -1.96
C LEU A 450 2.25 -21.63 -2.55
N THR A 451 1.81 -20.65 -1.75
CA THR A 451 1.56 -19.28 -2.22
C THR A 451 2.86 -18.52 -2.49
N GLY A 452 3.90 -18.71 -1.68
CA GLY A 452 5.21 -18.12 -1.94
C GLY A 452 5.86 -18.70 -3.21
N ALA A 453 5.73 -20.01 -3.44
CA ALA A 453 6.18 -20.61 -4.70
C ALA A 453 5.39 -20.08 -5.91
N ALA A 454 4.08 -19.85 -5.76
CA ALA A 454 3.25 -19.23 -6.80
C ALA A 454 3.67 -17.78 -7.11
N ALA A 455 4.01 -17.00 -6.07
CA ALA A 455 4.55 -15.66 -6.22
C ALA A 455 5.86 -15.66 -7.00
N ALA A 456 6.81 -16.51 -6.58
CA ALA A 456 8.10 -16.70 -7.23
C ALA A 456 7.96 -17.12 -8.71
N PHE A 457 7.06 -18.07 -8.99
CA PHE A 457 6.74 -18.50 -10.34
C PHE A 457 6.28 -17.34 -11.23
N ALA A 458 5.32 -16.54 -10.75
CA ALA A 458 4.78 -15.41 -11.53
C ALA A 458 5.85 -14.34 -11.78
N VAL A 459 6.68 -14.02 -10.78
CA VAL A 459 7.80 -13.08 -10.92
C VAL A 459 8.75 -13.55 -12.02
N ALA A 460 9.22 -14.79 -11.96
CA ALA A 460 10.13 -15.34 -12.96
C ALA A 460 9.48 -15.45 -14.35
N HIS A 461 8.20 -15.82 -14.43
CA HIS A 461 7.46 -15.86 -15.69
C HIS A 461 7.50 -14.51 -16.41
N TYR A 462 7.14 -13.44 -15.68
CA TYR A 462 7.10 -12.10 -16.25
C TYR A 462 8.48 -11.48 -16.42
N ALA A 463 9.48 -11.86 -15.62
CA ALA A 463 10.88 -11.50 -15.86
C ALA A 463 11.37 -12.06 -17.21
N GLN A 464 10.97 -13.28 -17.58
CA GLN A 464 11.33 -13.87 -18.87
C GLN A 464 10.53 -13.32 -20.05
N SER A 465 9.22 -13.10 -19.88
CA SER A 465 8.36 -12.62 -20.97
C SER A 465 7.12 -11.92 -20.44
N ILE A 466 6.83 -10.75 -21.01
CA ILE A 466 5.56 -10.03 -20.83
C ILE A 466 4.64 -10.13 -22.05
N GLY A 467 4.98 -10.94 -23.05
CA GLY A 467 4.17 -11.17 -24.24
C GLY A 467 3.31 -12.44 -24.16
N GLY A 468 2.62 -12.77 -25.25
CA GLY A 468 1.85 -14.02 -25.37
C GLY A 468 0.43 -13.96 -24.79
N PRO A 469 -0.24 -15.12 -24.63
CA PRO A 469 -1.64 -15.19 -24.21
C PRO A 469 -1.94 -14.60 -22.83
N ASN A 470 -0.95 -14.59 -21.93
CA ASN A 470 -1.03 -14.00 -20.59
C ASN A 470 -0.19 -12.72 -20.48
N GLY A 471 0.20 -12.14 -21.62
CA GLY A 471 1.03 -10.95 -21.68
C GLY A 471 0.29 -9.65 -21.36
N VAL A 472 1.06 -8.58 -21.23
CA VAL A 472 0.58 -7.22 -21.01
C VAL A 472 0.89 -6.34 -22.23
N PRO A 473 0.27 -5.16 -22.36
CA PRO A 473 0.54 -4.26 -23.47
C PRO A 473 2.02 -3.93 -23.59
N ALA A 474 2.56 -4.03 -24.82
CA ALA A 474 3.89 -3.56 -25.14
C ALA A 474 4.02 -2.05 -24.86
N ARG A 475 5.22 -1.59 -24.54
CA ARG A 475 5.44 -0.20 -24.09
C ARG A 475 4.87 0.86 -25.04
N ASP A 476 5.02 0.68 -26.34
CA ASP A 476 4.53 1.61 -27.37
C ASP A 476 3.00 1.73 -27.43
N LYS A 477 2.28 0.78 -26.82
CA LYS A 477 0.83 0.79 -26.67
C LYS A 477 0.36 1.32 -25.31
N ARG A 478 1.28 1.59 -24.37
CA ARG A 478 0.95 2.16 -23.06
C ARG A 478 0.80 3.68 -23.23
N GLN A 479 -0.39 4.19 -22.91
CA GLN A 479 -0.71 5.63 -22.99
C GLN A 479 -1.18 6.14 -21.62
N ARG A 480 -0.35 5.92 -20.60
CA ARG A 480 -0.64 6.37 -19.23
C ARG A 480 -0.36 7.86 -19.09
N ALA A 481 -1.12 8.50 -18.20
CA ALA A 481 -0.93 9.89 -17.82
C ALA A 481 -0.59 9.95 -16.33
N PRO A 482 0.32 10.86 -15.92
CA PRO A 482 0.51 11.15 -14.51
C PRO A 482 -0.82 11.57 -13.89
N LEU A 483 -1.14 10.99 -12.75
CA LEU A 483 -2.24 11.45 -11.93
C LEU A 483 -1.67 12.65 -11.16
N GLY A 484 -2.21 13.84 -11.40
CA GLY A 484 -1.77 15.04 -10.69
C GLY A 484 -1.92 14.87 -9.17
N PRO A 485 -1.13 15.60 -8.37
CA PRO A 485 -1.26 15.58 -6.91
C PRO A 485 -2.63 16.08 -6.42
#